data_AF-A0A820WPP2-F1
#
_entry.id   AF-A0A820WPP2-F1
#
_cell.length_a   1.000
_cell.length_b   1.000
_cell.length_c   1.000
_cell.angle_alpha   90.00
_cell.angle_beta   90.00
_cell.angle_gamma   90.00
#
_symmetry.space_group_name_H-M   'P 1'
#
loop_
_entity.id
_entity.type
_entity.pdbx_description
1 polymer ?
#
loop_
_entity_poly.entity_id
_entity_poly.type
_entity_poly.pdbx_seq_one_letter_code
_entity_poly.pdbx_strand_id
1 'polypeptide(L)'
;MSLFKCCTIHSKRAGKNLYNEEDTNNDVDTERENEQVEKYEGHDGEDENDGTKLIYFACETSNQHIIDILRKIRSTLEIFTMEKECIDHMALINDKIFLVIDGLPSTSFFTTIESLKQIDSVFFYSTIPDLIDDISKQEHSYLVYLCETEEILIDNIRKSREALDKHISTLSMYNNKDKATRNLSKEAGSLLFFKLVKNLLKNMPKTNEAKNTMITTCRNYYRGNLIELANIDEFDRMYKSIDAIPWYIKDTFLNKLINKALRTEDISVLYQFRFYIMDLSEQLEMKFFELKTKQKDILRLYRYSQLSHDEIENFQRNIRNLISTNEYLLTSSKHSIVYDFVTKYSKRKDFERVLFEYEIDLNIIQTTIIADIQEYSTFSEQAEFLIDF
;
A
#
# COMPACT_ATOMS: atom_id res chain seq x y z
N MET A 1 -5.92 -15.21 -9.01
CA MET A 1 -6.56 -13.90 -9.28
C MET A 1 -8.06 -14.06 -9.24
N SER A 2 -8.73 -13.22 -8.45
CA SER A 2 -10.18 -13.10 -8.47
C SER A 2 -10.63 -12.08 -9.50
N LEU A 3 -11.54 -12.50 -10.38
CA LEU A 3 -12.04 -11.70 -11.50
C LEU A 3 -13.45 -11.19 -11.22
N PHE A 4 -13.63 -9.89 -11.33
CA PHE A 4 -14.90 -9.20 -11.20
C PHE A 4 -15.23 -8.44 -12.48
N LYS A 5 -16.51 -8.18 -12.73
CA LYS A 5 -16.94 -7.30 -13.82
C LYS A 5 -17.31 -5.94 -13.22
N CYS A 6 -16.72 -4.87 -13.75
CA CYS A 6 -17.13 -3.51 -13.36
C CYS A 6 -18.47 -3.18 -13.99
N CYS A 7 -19.54 -3.07 -13.20
CA CYS A 7 -20.87 -2.80 -13.75
C CYS A 7 -21.18 -1.30 -13.84
N THR A 8 -20.90 -0.56 -12.77
CA THR A 8 -21.33 0.83 -12.58
C THR A 8 -20.45 1.54 -11.57
N ILE A 9 -20.36 2.87 -11.65
CA ILE A 9 -19.70 3.73 -10.66
C ILE A 9 -20.68 4.85 -10.31
N HIS A 10 -20.86 5.11 -9.02
CA HIS A 10 -21.69 6.21 -8.52
C HIS A 10 -20.81 7.20 -7.76
N SER A 11 -20.89 8.48 -8.12
CA SER A 11 -20.26 9.57 -7.36
C SER A 11 -21.33 10.30 -6.56
N LYS A 12 -21.16 10.37 -5.24
CA LYS A 12 -21.88 11.31 -4.37
C LYS A 12 -20.87 12.36 -3.91
N ARG A 13 -20.73 13.46 -4.65
CA ARG A 13 -20.00 14.62 -4.14
C ARG A 13 -20.79 15.20 -2.96
N ALA A 14 -20.19 15.21 -1.77
CA ALA A 14 -20.65 16.08 -0.70
C ALA A 14 -20.57 17.52 -1.22
N GLY A 15 -21.72 18.16 -1.37
CA GLY A 15 -21.85 19.40 -2.12
C GLY A 15 -20.98 20.53 -1.58
N LYS A 16 -20.22 21.15 -2.48
CA LYS A 16 -19.89 22.58 -2.43
C LYS A 16 -19.73 23.08 -3.87
N ASN A 17 -20.64 23.96 -4.26
CA ASN A 17 -20.51 24.86 -5.40
C ASN A 17 -19.28 25.75 -5.20
N LEU A 18 -18.51 26.03 -6.26
CA LEU A 18 -18.02 27.37 -6.60
C LEU A 18 -17.27 27.33 -7.95
N TYR A 19 -17.91 27.96 -8.93
CA TYR A 19 -17.44 28.79 -10.05
C TYR A 19 -16.17 28.45 -10.85
N ASN A 20 -16.40 28.39 -12.16
CA ASN A 20 -15.46 28.55 -13.27
C ASN A 20 -14.68 29.85 -13.16
N GLU A 21 -13.41 29.84 -13.57
CA GLU A 21 -12.83 30.91 -14.38
C GLU A 21 -11.74 30.30 -15.29
N GLU A 22 -11.83 30.69 -16.56
CA GLU A 22 -11.01 30.26 -17.68
C GLU A 22 -9.71 31.10 -17.79
N ASP A 23 -8.79 30.59 -18.62
CA ASP A 23 -7.86 31.36 -19.48
C ASP A 23 -6.60 32.00 -18.87
N THR A 24 -5.40 31.50 -19.21
CA THR A 24 -4.67 31.76 -20.49
C THR A 24 -3.18 31.36 -20.40
N ASN A 25 -2.69 30.87 -21.54
CA ASN A 25 -1.28 30.57 -21.86
C ASN A 25 -0.33 31.77 -21.68
N ASN A 26 0.95 31.48 -21.42
CA ASN A 26 2.04 31.94 -22.29
C ASN A 26 3.37 31.23 -22.01
N ASP A 27 3.92 30.64 -23.08
CA ASP A 27 5.29 30.16 -23.23
C ASP A 27 6.31 31.31 -23.17
N VAL A 28 7.47 31.09 -22.54
CA VAL A 28 8.75 31.68 -22.96
C VAL A 28 9.90 30.72 -22.62
N ASP A 29 10.61 30.30 -23.66
CA ASP A 29 11.92 29.65 -23.68
C ASP A 29 13.02 30.49 -23.02
N THR A 30 13.96 29.88 -22.30
CA THR A 30 15.38 30.29 -22.39
C THR A 30 16.36 29.16 -22.07
N GLU A 31 17.37 29.07 -22.92
CA GLU A 31 18.48 28.12 -22.97
C GLU A 31 19.59 28.34 -21.92
N ARG A 32 20.23 27.21 -21.54
CA ARG A 32 21.66 26.95 -21.21
C ARG A 32 22.32 27.66 -20.02
N GLU A 33 22.94 26.87 -19.12
CA GLU A 33 24.39 26.58 -19.16
C GLU A 33 24.78 25.48 -18.15
N ASN A 34 25.83 24.72 -18.52
CA ASN A 34 26.42 23.61 -17.79
C ASN A 34 27.25 24.11 -16.60
N GLU A 35 27.24 23.37 -15.48
CA GLU A 35 28.44 23.26 -14.65
C GLU A 35 28.48 21.93 -13.89
N GLN A 36 29.66 21.30 -13.92
CA GLN A 36 30.01 19.98 -13.43
C GLN A 36 30.16 19.99 -11.91
N VAL A 37 29.61 19.00 -11.20
CA VAL A 37 30.08 18.63 -9.86
C VAL A 37 30.16 17.12 -9.72
N GLU A 38 31.28 16.69 -9.13
CA GLU A 38 31.87 15.35 -9.15
C GLU A 38 31.05 14.27 -8.41
N LYS A 39 30.94 13.10 -9.06
CA LYS A 39 30.46 11.86 -8.47
C LYS A 39 31.50 11.28 -7.50
N TYR A 40 31.09 11.02 -6.26
CA TYR A 40 31.72 10.01 -5.43
C TYR A 40 30.87 8.73 -5.45
N GLU A 41 31.37 7.72 -6.17
CA GLU A 41 30.84 6.36 -6.19
C GLU A 41 31.31 5.59 -4.96
N GLY A 42 30.39 4.85 -4.32
CA GLY A 42 30.69 3.99 -3.17
C GLY A 42 29.57 3.00 -2.83
N HIS A 43 29.67 1.82 -3.46
CA HIS A 43 29.17 0.48 -3.08
C HIS A 43 27.66 0.16 -2.97
N ASP A 44 27.15 -0.44 -4.06
CA ASP A 44 26.43 -1.72 -4.14
C ASP A 44 25.80 -2.29 -2.87
N GLY A 45 24.58 -1.86 -2.59
CA GLY A 45 23.53 -2.70 -2.02
C GLY A 45 22.36 -2.69 -3.00
N GLU A 46 21.83 -3.86 -3.35
CA GLU A 46 20.64 -3.98 -4.20
C GLU A 46 19.51 -3.13 -3.59
N ASP A 47 19.26 -1.96 -4.19
CA ASP A 47 18.23 -1.03 -3.75
C ASP A 47 16.85 -1.64 -4.04
N GLU A 48 16.08 -1.87 -2.98
CA GLU A 48 14.65 -2.14 -3.05
C GLU A 48 13.95 -0.95 -3.72
N ASN A 49 13.69 -1.07 -5.02
CA ASN A 49 12.97 -0.08 -5.80
C ASN A 49 11.47 -0.12 -5.47
N ASP A 50 11.11 0.41 -4.31
CA ASP A 50 9.73 0.49 -3.80
C ASP A 50 8.96 1.73 -4.28
N GLY A 51 9.52 2.51 -5.22
CA GLY A 51 8.87 3.71 -5.78
C GLY A 51 8.72 4.89 -4.79
N THR A 52 9.39 4.83 -3.63
CA THR A 52 9.52 5.97 -2.70
C THR A 52 10.96 6.44 -2.53
N LYS A 53 11.14 7.67 -2.05
CA LYS A 53 12.43 8.23 -1.62
C LYS A 53 12.30 8.77 -0.20
N LEU A 54 13.27 8.45 0.65
CA LEU A 54 13.36 8.97 2.01
C LEU A 54 14.42 10.08 2.03
N ILE A 55 13.98 11.29 2.31
CA ILE A 55 14.83 12.49 2.36
C ILE A 55 14.85 13.01 3.80
N TYR A 56 16.04 13.33 4.29
CA TYR A 56 16.24 13.95 5.60
C TYR A 56 16.81 15.36 5.42
N PHE A 57 16.07 16.36 5.89
CA PHE A 57 16.45 17.76 5.89
C PHE A 57 16.73 18.23 7.33
N ALA A 58 17.97 18.66 7.59
CA ALA A 58 18.39 19.20 8.87
C ALA A 58 18.50 20.73 8.81
N CYS A 59 17.77 21.44 9.68
CA CYS A 59 17.71 22.90 9.65
C CYS A 59 18.96 23.58 10.23
N GLU A 60 19.69 22.91 11.12
CA GLU A 60 20.88 23.48 11.77
C GLU A 60 22.08 22.55 11.69
N THR A 61 22.03 21.42 12.41
CA THR A 61 23.09 20.41 12.43
C THR A 61 22.50 19.03 12.26
N SER A 62 23.04 18.27 11.32
CA SER A 62 22.65 16.89 11.06
C SER A 62 22.76 16.04 12.33
N ASN A 63 21.64 15.47 12.76
CA ASN A 63 21.60 14.57 13.89
C ASN A 63 22.06 13.17 13.44
N GLN A 64 23.35 12.86 13.67
CA GLN A 64 23.94 11.61 13.21
C GLN A 64 23.22 10.37 13.78
N HIS A 65 22.66 10.47 14.98
CA HIS A 65 21.90 9.38 15.59
C HIS A 65 20.62 9.07 14.79
N ILE A 66 19.87 10.11 14.43
CA ILE A 66 18.66 9.97 13.60
C ILE A 66 19.03 9.48 12.20
N ILE A 67 20.09 10.00 11.60
CA ILE A 67 20.58 9.54 10.29
C ILE A 67 20.90 8.04 10.33
N ASP A 68 21.61 7.57 11.36
CA ASP A 68 21.96 6.15 11.48
C ASP A 68 20.72 5.27 11.71
N ILE A 69 19.69 5.79 12.39
CA ILE A 69 18.39 5.13 12.53
C ILE A 69 17.68 5.06 11.18
N LEU A 70 17.58 6.17 10.45
CA LEU A 70 16.90 6.25 9.16
C LEU A 70 17.62 5.39 8.10
N ARG A 71 18.96 5.32 8.14
CA ARG A 71 19.75 4.41 7.28
C ARG A 71 19.46 2.93 7.54
N LYS A 72 19.08 2.55 8.76
CA LYS A 72 18.61 1.19 9.05
C LYS A 72 17.23 0.91 8.45
N ILE A 73 16.43 1.95 8.18
CA ILE A 73 15.11 1.85 7.55
C ILE A 73 15.23 1.84 6.03
N ARG A 74 16.15 2.63 5.48
CA ARG A 74 16.44 2.71 4.04
C ARG A 74 17.90 3.08 3.80
N SER A 75 18.61 2.26 3.03
CA SER A 75 20.02 2.49 2.66
C SER A 75 20.22 3.77 1.85
N THR A 76 19.29 4.09 0.94
CA THR A 76 19.31 5.26 0.04
C THR A 76 18.86 6.57 0.67
N LEU A 77 19.15 6.80 1.95
CA LEU A 77 18.80 8.05 2.63
C LEU A 77 19.57 9.24 2.03
N GLU A 78 18.84 10.20 1.47
CA GLU A 78 19.40 11.46 0.96
C GLU A 78 19.33 12.54 2.05
N ILE A 79 20.42 13.29 2.24
CA ILE A 79 20.59 14.20 3.37
C ILE A 79 20.86 15.60 2.84
N PHE A 80 20.11 16.59 3.34
CA PHE A 80 20.27 17.99 2.98
C PHE A 80 20.34 18.85 4.24
N THR A 81 21.18 19.89 4.20
CA THR A 81 21.27 20.92 5.25
C THR A 81 20.90 22.32 4.72
N MET A 82 20.69 22.44 3.41
CA MET A 82 20.33 23.68 2.74
C MET A 82 18.93 23.55 2.11
N GLU A 83 18.03 24.47 2.45
CA GLU A 83 16.63 24.43 1.99
C GLU A 83 16.52 24.43 0.47
N LYS A 84 17.29 25.31 -0.19
CA LYS A 84 17.25 25.47 -1.65
C LYS A 84 17.66 24.19 -2.37
N GLU A 85 18.77 23.59 -1.94
CA GLU A 85 19.26 22.32 -2.52
C GLU A 85 18.26 21.19 -2.31
N CYS A 86 17.66 21.13 -1.13
CA CYS A 86 16.62 20.13 -0.82
C CYS A 86 15.41 20.29 -1.75
N ILE A 87 14.89 21.52 -1.91
CA ILE A 87 13.74 21.81 -2.78
C ILE A 87 14.06 21.51 -4.24
N ASP A 88 15.21 21.99 -4.74
CA ASP A 88 15.63 21.79 -6.12
C ASP A 88 15.79 20.29 -6.43
N HIS A 89 16.34 19.51 -5.50
CA HIS A 89 16.44 18.06 -5.65
C HIS A 89 15.06 17.38 -5.62
N MET A 90 14.21 17.74 -4.66
CA MET A 90 12.85 17.19 -4.57
C MET A 90 12.06 17.43 -5.85
N ALA A 91 12.22 18.59 -6.50
CA ALA A 91 11.54 18.95 -7.74
C ALA A 91 11.90 18.03 -8.93
N LEU A 92 13.09 17.40 -8.91
CA LEU A 92 13.59 16.52 -9.96
C LEU A 92 13.20 15.04 -9.77
N ILE A 93 12.66 14.68 -8.60
CA ILE A 93 12.25 13.32 -8.28
C ILE A 93 10.85 13.06 -8.82
N ASN A 94 10.72 11.96 -9.59
CA ASN A 94 9.43 11.47 -10.08
C ASN A 94 8.71 10.52 -9.10
N ASP A 95 9.45 9.94 -8.16
CA ASP A 95 8.96 9.01 -7.14
C ASP A 95 8.28 9.73 -5.96
N LYS A 96 7.53 9.00 -5.13
CA LYS A 96 6.91 9.60 -3.93
C LYS A 96 7.93 9.88 -2.84
N ILE A 97 7.87 11.05 -2.23
CA ILE A 97 8.86 11.53 -1.25
C ILE A 97 8.29 11.47 0.16
N PHE A 98 9.06 10.84 1.06
CA PHE A 98 8.91 10.90 2.50
C PHE A 98 9.98 11.85 3.02
N LEU A 99 9.55 13.02 3.50
CA LEU A 99 10.45 14.07 3.95
C LEU A 99 10.49 14.09 5.48
N VAL A 100 11.67 13.89 6.06
CA VAL A 100 11.93 14.11 7.48
C VAL A 100 12.55 15.49 7.65
N ILE A 101 11.93 16.34 8.46
CA ILE A 101 12.42 17.68 8.80
C ILE A 101 12.89 17.64 10.25
N ASP A 102 14.17 17.91 10.47
CA ASP A 102 14.78 18.00 11.80
C ASP A 102 15.09 19.47 12.12
N GLY A 103 14.33 20.04 13.05
CA GLY A 103 14.36 21.46 13.39
C GLY A 103 13.35 22.32 12.61
N LEU A 104 13.42 23.64 12.74
CA LEU A 104 12.45 24.57 12.14
C LEU A 104 12.97 25.17 10.83
N PRO A 105 12.34 24.88 9.67
CA PRO A 105 12.69 25.52 8.41
C PRO A 105 12.05 26.91 8.31
N SER A 106 12.44 27.66 7.28
CA SER A 106 11.83 28.93 6.92
C SER A 106 10.34 28.77 6.63
N THR A 107 9.55 29.81 6.88
CA THR A 107 8.10 29.83 6.55
C THR A 107 7.84 29.65 5.05
N SER A 108 8.75 30.12 4.20
CA SER A 108 8.70 29.91 2.75
C SER A 108 8.92 28.44 2.35
N PHE A 109 9.64 27.65 3.16
CA PHE A 109 9.89 26.24 2.88
C PHE A 109 8.59 25.46 2.80
N PHE A 110 7.72 25.58 3.82
CA PHE A 110 6.42 24.91 3.86
C PHE A 110 5.53 25.27 2.67
N THR A 111 5.50 26.56 2.29
CA THR A 111 4.72 27.04 1.13
C THR A 111 5.24 26.43 -0.18
N THR A 112 6.56 26.27 -0.30
CA THR A 112 7.18 25.74 -1.52
C THR A 112 6.94 24.24 -1.64
N ILE A 113 7.09 23.48 -0.54
CA ILE A 113 6.84 22.04 -0.55
C ILE A 113 5.36 21.70 -0.74
N GLU A 114 4.41 22.58 -0.36
CA GLU A 114 2.99 22.39 -0.66
C GLU A 114 2.68 22.32 -2.16
N SER A 115 3.52 22.94 -2.99
CA SER A 115 3.36 22.91 -4.45
C SER A 115 3.87 21.61 -5.09
N LEU A 116 4.65 20.81 -4.36
CA LEU A 116 5.28 19.59 -4.87
C LEU A 116 4.39 18.37 -4.66
N LYS A 117 3.75 17.90 -5.75
CA LYS A 117 2.83 16.75 -5.74
C LYS A 117 3.50 15.41 -5.43
N GLN A 118 4.82 15.32 -5.54
CA GLN A 118 5.57 14.11 -5.20
C GLN A 118 5.70 13.89 -3.68
N ILE A 119 5.50 14.92 -2.85
CA ILE A 119 5.56 14.75 -1.38
C ILE A 119 4.29 14.05 -0.90
N ASP A 120 4.46 12.86 -0.33
CA ASP A 120 3.35 12.09 0.25
C ASP A 120 3.18 12.41 1.74
N SER A 121 4.28 12.37 2.50
CA SER A 121 4.27 12.51 3.95
C SER A 121 5.47 13.33 4.44
N VAL A 122 5.22 14.23 5.40
CA VAL A 122 6.24 15.04 6.08
C VAL A 122 6.29 14.65 7.55
N PHE A 123 7.46 14.28 8.03
CA PHE A 123 7.72 13.93 9.42
C PHE A 123 8.53 15.04 10.07
N PHE A 124 7.86 15.83 10.91
CA PHE A 124 8.51 16.88 11.66
C PHE A 124 9.07 16.31 12.96
N TYR A 125 10.38 16.20 13.05
CA TYR A 125 11.09 15.74 14.23
C TYR A 125 11.60 16.92 15.04
N SER A 126 11.16 17.02 16.29
CA SER A 126 11.68 18.02 17.23
C SER A 126 11.52 17.53 18.66
N THR A 127 12.54 17.75 19.47
CA THR A 127 12.49 17.52 20.92
C THR A 127 11.98 18.74 21.69
N ILE A 128 11.67 19.84 20.99
CA ILE A 128 11.20 21.11 21.57
C ILE A 128 9.67 21.21 21.39
N PRO A 129 8.88 21.14 22.47
CA PRO A 129 7.41 21.12 22.39
C PRO A 129 6.79 22.35 21.72
N ASP A 130 7.39 23.54 21.91
CA ASP A 130 6.84 24.80 21.38
C ASP A 130 6.83 24.82 19.83
N LEU A 131 7.86 24.24 19.19
CA LEU A 131 7.93 24.14 17.73
C LEU A 131 6.84 23.23 17.15
N ILE A 132 6.49 22.17 17.89
CA ILE A 132 5.45 21.23 17.50
C ILE A 132 4.07 21.89 17.58
N ASP A 133 3.83 22.70 18.61
CA ASP A 133 2.58 23.43 18.77
C ASP A 133 2.38 24.45 17.64
N ASP A 134 3.44 25.15 17.22
CA ASP A 134 3.39 26.12 16.13
C ASP A 134 3.05 25.50 14.77
N ILE A 135 3.59 24.31 14.46
CA ILE A 135 3.27 23.60 13.22
C ILE A 135 1.88 22.97 13.29
N SER A 136 1.46 22.48 14.46
CA SER A 136 0.13 21.85 14.61
C SER A 136 -1.05 22.78 14.28
N LYS A 137 -0.85 24.10 14.40
CA LYS A 137 -1.85 25.14 14.15
C LYS A 137 -1.97 25.54 12.68
N GLN A 138 -1.05 25.10 11.83
CA GLN A 138 -1.04 25.43 10.41
C GLN A 138 -1.84 24.38 9.62
N GLU A 139 -2.66 24.83 8.67
CA GLU A 139 -3.30 23.92 7.72
C GLU A 139 -2.33 23.59 6.58
N HIS A 140 -2.07 22.31 6.38
CA HIS A 140 -1.17 21.82 5.32
C HIS A 140 -1.90 20.94 4.32
N SER A 141 -1.44 20.95 3.06
CA SER A 141 -2.00 20.09 1.99
C SER A 141 -1.51 18.64 2.05
N TYR A 142 -0.37 18.39 2.70
CA TYR A 142 0.25 17.06 2.92
C TYR A 142 0.03 16.56 4.36
N LEU A 143 0.30 15.27 4.59
CA LEU A 143 0.26 14.68 5.92
C LEU A 143 1.48 15.11 6.72
N VAL A 144 1.26 15.87 7.80
CA VAL A 144 2.29 16.22 8.78
C VAL A 144 2.19 15.31 9.99
N TYR A 145 3.29 14.60 10.28
CA TYR A 145 3.46 13.81 11.49
C TYR A 145 4.40 14.52 12.44
N LEU A 146 3.87 14.92 13.60
CA LEU A 146 4.63 15.54 14.67
C LEU A 146 5.30 14.45 15.51
N CYS A 147 6.63 14.44 15.53
CA CYS A 147 7.43 13.37 16.10
C CYS A 147 8.32 13.93 17.22
N GLU A 148 7.88 13.72 18.47
CA GLU A 148 8.59 14.16 19.68
C GLU A 148 9.75 13.23 20.08
N THR A 149 9.68 11.98 19.64
CA THR A 149 10.66 10.94 19.95
C THR A 149 11.02 10.16 18.71
N GLU A 150 12.19 9.53 18.77
CA GLU A 150 12.71 8.68 17.69
C GLU A 150 11.79 7.49 17.42
N GLU A 151 11.21 6.90 18.48
CA GLU A 151 10.26 5.80 18.36
C GLU A 151 9.02 6.23 17.56
N ILE A 152 8.47 7.43 17.85
CA ILE A 152 7.33 7.99 17.13
C ILE A 152 7.69 8.28 15.67
N LEU A 153 8.88 8.84 15.41
CA LEU A 153 9.36 9.09 14.05
C LEU A 153 9.42 7.81 13.23
N ILE A 154 10.09 6.79 13.76
CA ILE A 154 10.26 5.50 13.09
C ILE A 154 8.89 4.84 12.85
N ASP A 155 8.02 4.85 13.86
CA ASP A 155 6.69 4.25 13.78
C ASP A 155 5.82 4.97 12.72
N ASN A 156 5.84 6.31 12.68
CA ASN A 156 5.08 7.07 11.68
C ASN A 156 5.62 6.89 10.26
N ILE A 157 6.94 6.85 10.07
CA ILE A 157 7.54 6.55 8.75
C ILE A 157 7.09 5.16 8.30
N ARG A 158 7.16 4.16 9.18
CA ARG A 158 6.71 2.79 8.86
C ARG A 158 5.23 2.74 8.56
N LYS A 159 4.38 3.35 9.39
CA LYS A 159 2.93 3.43 9.15
C LYS A 159 2.59 4.12 7.83
N SER A 160 3.33 5.15 7.46
CA SER A 160 3.13 5.84 6.19
C SER A 160 3.62 4.99 5.02
N ARG A 161 4.72 4.25 5.16
CA ARG A 161 5.15 3.25 4.17
C ARG A 161 4.10 2.16 4.02
N GLU A 162 3.58 1.64 5.13
CA GLU A 162 2.51 0.64 5.11
C GLU A 162 1.21 1.18 4.53
N ALA A 163 0.86 2.44 4.79
CA ALA A 163 -0.29 3.09 4.19
C ALA A 163 -0.07 3.23 2.68
N LEU A 164 1.09 3.72 2.25
CA LEU A 164 1.42 3.85 0.83
C LEU A 164 1.48 2.50 0.12
N ASP A 165 2.06 1.47 0.75
CA ASP A 165 2.05 0.09 0.25
C ASP A 165 0.61 -0.47 0.17
N LYS A 166 -0.27 -0.09 1.10
CA LYS A 166 -1.73 -0.36 1.02
C LYS A 166 -2.41 0.45 -0.10
N HIS A 167 -1.81 1.55 -0.56
CA HIS A 167 -2.30 2.42 -1.63
C HIS A 167 -1.74 2.09 -3.03
N ILE A 168 -0.72 1.24 -3.16
CA ILE A 168 -0.31 0.67 -4.46
C ILE A 168 -1.39 -0.33 -4.89
N SER A 169 -2.17 0.05 -5.89
CA SER A 169 -3.32 -0.63 -6.53
C SER A 169 -3.67 -2.05 -6.03
N THR A 170 -4.79 -2.14 -5.30
CA THR A 170 -5.51 -3.39 -4.97
C THR A 170 -5.99 -4.16 -6.22
N LEU A 171 -6.05 -3.51 -7.39
CA LEU A 171 -6.82 -4.01 -8.53
C LEU A 171 -6.12 -3.71 -9.87
N SER A 172 -5.93 -4.74 -10.70
CA SER A 172 -5.49 -4.63 -12.11
C SER A 172 -6.72 -4.61 -13.05
N MET A 173 -6.82 -3.61 -13.94
CA MET A 173 -8.01 -3.39 -14.79
C MET A 173 -7.83 -3.98 -16.19
N TYR A 174 -8.88 -4.58 -16.77
CA TYR A 174 -8.89 -4.99 -18.18
C TYR A 174 -9.60 -3.94 -19.02
N ASN A 175 -9.04 -3.54 -20.17
CA ASN A 175 -9.75 -2.68 -21.12
C ASN A 175 -9.99 -3.41 -22.45
N ASN A 176 -11.18 -3.33 -23.06
CA ASN A 176 -11.51 -3.98 -24.34
C ASN A 176 -11.57 -3.03 -25.56
N LYS A 177 -11.28 -1.73 -25.42
CA LYS A 177 -11.53 -0.74 -26.49
C LYS A 177 -10.35 -0.14 -27.26
N ASP A 178 -9.09 -0.36 -26.89
CA ASP A 178 -7.94 0.13 -27.68
C ASP A 178 -7.54 -0.90 -28.73
N LYS A 179 -8.20 -0.82 -29.90
CA LYS A 179 -7.67 -1.35 -31.16
C LYS A 179 -6.60 -0.34 -31.62
N ALA A 180 -5.31 -0.65 -31.61
CA ALA A 180 -4.67 -1.25 -32.78
C ALA A 180 -3.31 -1.95 -32.50
N THR A 181 -2.86 -2.06 -31.26
CA THR A 181 -1.58 -2.72 -30.91
C THR A 181 -1.64 -3.33 -29.50
N ARG A 182 -2.62 -4.19 -29.23
CA ARG A 182 -2.68 -4.90 -27.94
C ARG A 182 -1.91 -6.20 -28.01
N ASN A 183 -0.83 -6.26 -27.24
CA ASN A 183 -0.11 -7.49 -26.98
C ASN A 183 -0.91 -8.31 -25.96
N LEU A 184 -1.83 -9.14 -26.46
CA LEU A 184 -2.64 -10.11 -25.69
C LEU A 184 -1.81 -11.05 -24.80
N SER A 185 -0.48 -11.07 -24.94
CA SER A 185 0.44 -11.88 -24.13
C SER A 185 0.72 -11.34 -22.72
N LYS A 186 0.54 -10.03 -22.43
CA LYS A 186 0.93 -9.46 -21.13
C LYS A 186 -0.12 -9.64 -20.02
N GLU A 187 -1.40 -9.35 -20.26
CA GLU A 187 -2.42 -9.26 -19.19
C GLU A 187 -3.28 -10.54 -19.02
N ALA A 188 -3.54 -11.29 -20.10
CA ALA A 188 -3.94 -12.69 -19.96
C ALA A 188 -2.77 -13.51 -19.36
N GLY A 189 -1.54 -13.05 -19.60
CA GLY A 189 -0.31 -13.55 -19.01
C GLY A 189 -0.33 -13.50 -17.49
N SER A 190 -0.62 -12.36 -16.85
CA SER A 190 -0.63 -12.24 -15.38
C SER A 190 -1.69 -13.14 -14.72
N LEU A 191 -2.91 -13.19 -15.24
CA LEU A 191 -3.96 -14.09 -14.72
C LEU A 191 -3.54 -15.57 -14.81
N LEU A 192 -3.02 -15.99 -15.96
CA LEU A 192 -2.52 -17.35 -16.15
C LEU A 192 -1.31 -17.60 -15.26
N PHE A 193 -0.43 -16.62 -15.13
CA PHE A 193 0.76 -16.65 -14.29
C PHE A 193 0.41 -16.87 -12.83
N PHE A 194 -0.53 -16.12 -12.24
CA PHE A 194 -0.93 -16.35 -10.85
C PHE A 194 -1.61 -17.70 -10.64
N LYS A 195 -2.38 -18.18 -11.62
CA LYS A 195 -2.92 -19.55 -11.58
C LYS A 195 -1.80 -20.60 -11.62
N LEU A 196 -0.78 -20.40 -12.45
CA LEU A 196 0.38 -21.28 -12.54
C LEU A 196 1.23 -21.23 -11.26
N VAL A 197 1.56 -20.04 -10.75
CA VAL A 197 2.28 -19.84 -9.50
C VAL A 197 1.54 -20.54 -8.37
N LYS A 198 0.24 -20.32 -8.21
CA LYS A 198 -0.54 -20.99 -7.16
C LYS A 198 -0.51 -22.52 -7.29
N ASN A 199 -0.67 -23.05 -8.50
CA ASN A 199 -0.56 -24.48 -8.75
C ASN A 199 0.84 -25.01 -8.45
N LEU A 200 1.90 -24.26 -8.78
CA LEU A 200 3.28 -24.63 -8.45
C LEU A 200 3.49 -24.66 -6.94
N LEU A 201 3.10 -23.59 -6.22
CA LEU A 201 3.22 -23.50 -4.77
C LEU A 201 2.50 -24.67 -4.08
N LYS A 202 1.28 -25.02 -4.52
CA LYS A 202 0.52 -26.17 -3.98
C LYS A 202 1.20 -27.53 -4.14
N ASN A 203 2.05 -27.69 -5.15
CA ASN A 203 2.74 -28.96 -5.41
C ASN A 203 4.13 -29.01 -4.76
N MET A 204 4.55 -27.96 -4.05
CA MET A 204 5.84 -27.92 -3.37
C MET A 204 5.80 -28.62 -2.01
N PRO A 205 6.92 -29.23 -1.58
CA PRO A 205 6.98 -29.89 -0.28
C PRO A 205 6.95 -28.86 0.86
N LYS A 206 6.11 -29.14 1.85
CA LYS A 206 6.05 -28.38 3.11
C LYS A 206 7.14 -28.85 4.06
N THR A 207 8.32 -28.26 3.97
CA THR A 207 9.46 -28.61 4.82
C THR A 207 9.66 -27.58 5.94
N ASN A 208 10.29 -28.01 7.04
CA ASN A 208 10.74 -27.08 8.08
C ASN A 208 11.74 -26.05 7.55
N GLU A 209 12.51 -26.41 6.53
CA GLU A 209 13.38 -25.48 5.80
C GLU A 209 12.58 -24.36 5.15
N ALA A 210 11.47 -24.66 4.47
CA ALA A 210 10.60 -23.65 3.88
C ALA A 210 10.06 -22.67 4.93
N LYS A 211 9.65 -23.17 6.10
CA LYS A 211 9.25 -22.33 7.23
C LYS A 211 10.41 -21.44 7.69
N ASN A 212 11.59 -22.01 7.95
CA ASN A 212 12.75 -21.27 8.43
C ASN A 212 13.19 -20.17 7.44
N THR A 213 13.16 -20.46 6.14
CA THR A 213 13.41 -19.46 5.09
C THR A 213 12.42 -18.30 5.20
N MET A 214 11.11 -18.60 5.24
CA MET A 214 10.05 -17.59 5.36
C MET A 214 10.27 -16.69 6.59
N ILE A 215 10.53 -17.29 7.76
CA ILE A 215 10.74 -16.56 9.01
C ILE A 215 11.98 -15.66 8.93
N THR A 216 13.07 -16.17 8.36
CA THR A 216 14.31 -15.39 8.19
C THR A 216 14.09 -14.18 7.31
N THR A 217 13.38 -14.35 6.18
CA THR A 217 12.99 -13.24 5.31
C THR A 217 12.15 -12.22 6.06
N CYS A 218 11.15 -12.65 6.83
CA CYS A 218 10.30 -11.74 7.59
C CYS A 218 11.11 -10.95 8.63
N ARG A 219 12.01 -11.60 9.38
CA ARG A 219 12.87 -10.94 10.38
C ARG A 219 13.81 -9.92 9.74
N ASN A 220 14.32 -10.22 8.55
CA ASN A 220 15.17 -9.30 7.79
C ASN A 220 14.37 -8.09 7.29
N TYR A 221 13.18 -8.32 6.71
CA TYR A 221 12.31 -7.24 6.23
C TYR A 221 11.86 -6.31 7.36
N TYR A 222 11.49 -6.87 8.52
CA TYR A 222 11.03 -6.12 9.69
C TYR A 222 12.14 -5.78 10.68
N ARG A 223 13.39 -5.69 10.22
CA ARG A 223 14.53 -5.39 11.11
C ARG A 223 14.30 -4.07 11.85
N GLY A 224 14.38 -4.14 13.19
CA GLY A 224 14.15 -2.99 14.06
C GLY A 224 12.67 -2.61 14.26
N ASN A 225 11.71 -3.38 13.74
CA ASN A 225 10.30 -3.27 14.10
C ASN A 225 9.99 -4.27 15.23
N LEU A 226 10.11 -3.84 16.49
CA LEU A 226 9.95 -4.72 17.65
C LEU A 226 8.57 -5.36 17.72
N ILE A 227 7.53 -4.68 17.24
CA ILE A 227 6.15 -5.17 17.24
C ILE A 227 6.02 -6.33 16.24
N GLU A 228 6.45 -6.12 15.00
CA GLU A 228 6.36 -7.18 13.98
C GLU A 228 7.33 -8.33 14.25
N LEU A 229 8.51 -8.06 14.83
CA LEU A 229 9.43 -9.11 15.27
C LEU A 229 8.79 -9.98 16.36
N ALA A 230 8.07 -9.39 17.32
CA ALA A 230 7.33 -10.15 18.31
C ALA A 230 6.21 -10.99 17.68
N ASN A 231 5.48 -10.45 16.70
CA ASN A 231 4.48 -11.20 15.93
C ASN A 231 5.11 -12.38 15.17
N ILE A 232 6.29 -12.18 14.57
CA ILE A 232 7.03 -13.23 13.85
C ILE A 232 7.48 -14.32 14.82
N ASP A 233 8.00 -13.97 15.99
CA ASP A 233 8.42 -14.95 17.00
C ASP A 233 7.25 -15.73 17.60
N GLU A 234 6.10 -15.07 17.79
CA GLU A 234 4.85 -15.72 18.18
C GLU A 234 4.41 -16.74 17.12
N PHE A 235 4.41 -16.33 15.84
CA PHE A 235 4.08 -17.21 14.73
C PHE A 235 5.04 -18.40 14.65
N ASP A 236 6.34 -18.16 14.72
CA ASP A 236 7.37 -19.21 14.62
C ASP A 236 7.18 -20.29 15.69
N ARG A 237 6.84 -19.89 16.92
CA ARG A 237 6.61 -20.80 18.04
C ARG A 237 5.25 -21.50 18.00
N MET A 238 4.19 -20.79 17.63
CA MET A 238 2.81 -21.22 17.90
C MET A 238 2.02 -21.66 16.67
N TYR A 239 2.47 -21.32 15.46
CA TYR A 239 1.74 -21.59 14.23
C TYR A 239 1.47 -23.08 14.00
N LYS A 240 0.21 -23.37 13.63
CA LYS A 240 -0.24 -24.67 13.13
C LYS A 240 -1.01 -24.46 11.85
N SER A 241 -1.00 -25.48 10.98
CA SER A 241 -1.70 -25.43 9.69
C SER A 241 -3.20 -25.21 9.79
N ILE A 242 -3.84 -25.52 10.93
CA ILE A 242 -5.26 -25.25 11.19
C ILE A 242 -5.56 -23.79 11.55
N ASP A 243 -4.53 -23.00 11.88
CA ASP A 243 -4.69 -21.60 12.31
C ASP A 243 -4.35 -20.61 11.17
N ALA A 244 -4.18 -21.07 9.93
CA ALA A 244 -3.78 -20.22 8.80
C ALA A 244 -4.73 -19.04 8.56
N ILE A 245 -6.05 -19.25 8.52
CA ILE A 245 -7.01 -18.14 8.37
C ILE A 245 -6.89 -17.13 9.54
N PRO A 246 -6.96 -17.53 10.83
CA PRO A 246 -6.75 -16.62 11.96
C PRO A 246 -5.46 -15.80 11.87
N TRP A 247 -4.35 -16.43 11.48
CA TRP A 247 -3.07 -15.74 11.31
C TRP A 247 -3.07 -14.75 10.13
N TYR A 248 -3.85 -15.02 9.09
CA TYR A 248 -3.96 -14.14 7.93
C TYR A 248 -4.73 -12.86 8.28
N ILE A 249 -5.86 -13.03 8.96
CA ILE A 249 -6.75 -11.90 9.25
C ILE A 249 -6.23 -11.02 10.39
N LYS A 250 -5.36 -11.55 11.26
CA LYS A 250 -4.65 -10.77 12.28
C LYS A 250 -3.79 -9.71 11.59
N ASP A 251 -3.86 -8.46 12.05
CA ASP A 251 -3.04 -7.35 11.52
C ASP A 251 -1.56 -7.55 11.87
N THR A 252 -0.86 -8.33 11.04
CA THR A 252 0.53 -8.76 11.23
C THR A 252 1.27 -8.80 9.89
N PHE A 253 2.57 -9.09 9.94
CA PHE A 253 3.43 -9.28 8.77
C PHE A 253 2.85 -10.17 7.63
N LEU A 254 2.05 -11.19 7.94
CA LEU A 254 1.60 -12.18 6.93
C LEU A 254 0.73 -11.54 5.85
N ASN A 255 -0.36 -10.88 6.22
CA ASN A 255 -1.25 -10.28 5.23
C ASN A 255 -0.58 -9.11 4.49
N LYS A 256 0.28 -8.35 5.17
CA LYS A 256 1.03 -7.23 4.61
C LYS A 256 1.99 -7.71 3.53
N LEU A 257 2.88 -8.65 3.85
CA LEU A 257 3.92 -9.12 2.93
C LEU A 257 3.36 -9.96 1.79
N ILE A 258 2.38 -10.83 2.07
CA ILE A 258 1.77 -11.65 1.02
C ILE A 258 1.01 -10.76 0.04
N ASN A 259 0.16 -9.84 0.51
CA ASN A 259 -0.57 -8.96 -0.41
C ASN A 259 0.37 -8.02 -1.15
N LYS A 260 1.44 -7.51 -0.52
CA LYS A 260 2.48 -6.74 -1.22
C LYS A 260 3.07 -7.55 -2.37
N ALA A 261 3.53 -8.77 -2.11
CA ALA A 261 4.12 -9.65 -3.12
C ALA A 261 3.13 -10.01 -4.25
N LEU A 262 1.84 -10.17 -3.94
CA LEU A 262 0.82 -10.38 -4.96
C LEU A 262 0.61 -9.15 -5.83
N ARG A 263 0.60 -7.95 -5.25
CA ARG A 263 0.43 -6.69 -6.00
C ARG A 263 1.63 -6.38 -6.88
N THR A 264 2.84 -6.66 -6.42
CA THR A 264 4.09 -6.44 -7.17
C THR A 264 4.48 -7.62 -8.06
N GLU A 265 3.68 -8.68 -8.09
CA GLU A 265 3.97 -9.94 -8.79
C GLU A 265 5.35 -10.56 -8.41
N ASP A 266 5.79 -10.36 -7.17
CA ASP A 266 7.08 -10.84 -6.66
C ASP A 266 7.04 -12.35 -6.35
N ILE A 267 7.43 -13.15 -7.36
CA ILE A 267 7.49 -14.61 -7.25
C ILE A 267 8.47 -15.06 -6.17
N SER A 268 9.59 -14.35 -5.99
CA SER A 268 10.63 -14.74 -5.04
C SER A 268 10.06 -14.71 -3.62
N VAL A 269 9.33 -13.64 -3.28
CA VAL A 269 8.65 -13.53 -1.99
C VAL A 269 7.52 -14.54 -1.90
N LEU A 270 6.65 -14.69 -2.92
CA LEU A 270 5.58 -15.70 -2.88
C LEU A 270 6.10 -17.13 -2.70
N TYR A 271 7.25 -17.46 -3.29
CA TYR A 271 7.92 -18.74 -3.11
C TYR A 271 8.45 -18.91 -1.68
N GLN A 272 8.99 -17.86 -1.07
CA GLN A 272 9.44 -17.91 0.32
C GLN A 272 8.25 -18.11 1.27
N PHE A 273 7.09 -17.53 0.96
CA PHE A 273 5.84 -17.71 1.71
C PHE A 273 5.07 -19.00 1.37
N ARG A 274 5.61 -19.89 0.52
CA ARG A 274 4.95 -21.14 0.09
C ARG A 274 4.46 -22.00 1.25
N PHE A 275 5.24 -22.07 2.34
CA PHE A 275 4.92 -22.86 3.52
C PHE A 275 3.55 -22.50 4.09
N TYR A 276 3.24 -21.21 4.14
CA TYR A 276 2.01 -20.67 4.70
C TYR A 276 0.88 -20.51 3.68
N ILE A 277 1.18 -20.03 2.46
CA ILE A 277 0.17 -19.83 1.39
C ILE A 277 -0.58 -21.14 1.08
N MET A 278 0.11 -22.29 1.16
CA MET A 278 -0.52 -23.60 0.96
C MET A 278 -1.57 -23.91 2.02
N ASP A 279 -1.24 -23.73 3.30
CA ASP A 279 -2.18 -23.95 4.41
C ASP A 279 -3.39 -23.02 4.31
N LEU A 280 -3.14 -21.75 3.99
CA LEU A 280 -4.21 -20.78 3.79
C LEU A 280 -5.12 -21.20 2.63
N SER A 281 -4.54 -21.62 1.50
CA SER A 281 -5.31 -22.08 0.34
C SER A 281 -6.18 -23.29 0.66
N GLU A 282 -5.63 -24.30 1.36
CA GLU A 282 -6.36 -25.50 1.75
C GLU A 282 -7.54 -25.16 2.67
N GLN A 283 -7.33 -24.27 3.65
CA GLN A 283 -8.41 -23.84 4.54
C GLN A 283 -9.51 -23.05 3.82
N LEU A 284 -9.12 -22.15 2.90
CA LEU A 284 -10.09 -21.39 2.13
C LEU A 284 -10.96 -22.31 1.26
N GLU A 285 -10.37 -23.37 0.68
CA GLU A 285 -11.11 -24.37 -0.10
C GLU A 285 -12.11 -25.14 0.76
N MET A 286 -11.71 -25.56 1.97
CA MET A 286 -12.61 -26.22 2.91
C MET A 286 -13.78 -25.31 3.29
N LYS A 287 -13.51 -24.05 3.65
CA LYS A 287 -14.55 -23.08 4.00
C LYS A 287 -15.48 -22.75 2.84
N PHE A 288 -14.95 -22.68 1.62
CA PHE A 288 -15.77 -22.45 0.44
C PHE A 288 -16.69 -23.63 0.11
N PHE A 289 -16.21 -24.87 0.31
CA PHE A 289 -17.06 -26.05 0.20
C PHE A 289 -18.21 -25.99 1.21
N GLU A 290 -17.92 -25.67 2.47
CA GLU A 290 -18.95 -25.47 3.50
C GLU A 290 -19.96 -24.38 3.11
N LEU A 291 -19.47 -23.22 2.63
CA LEU A 291 -20.31 -22.11 2.18
C LEU A 291 -21.27 -22.54 1.06
N LYS A 292 -20.79 -23.23 0.03
CA LYS A 292 -21.62 -23.74 -1.08
C LYS A 292 -22.70 -24.71 -0.62
N THR A 293 -22.47 -25.48 0.44
CA THR A 293 -23.51 -26.38 0.97
C THR A 293 -24.60 -25.64 1.76
N LYS A 294 -24.25 -24.52 2.40
CA LYS A 294 -25.16 -23.75 3.28
C LYS A 294 -25.93 -22.67 2.53
N GLN A 295 -25.33 -22.06 1.51
CA GLN A 295 -25.85 -20.88 0.82
C GLN A 295 -26.05 -21.15 -0.67
N LYS A 296 -27.26 -20.89 -1.18
CA LYS A 296 -27.69 -21.29 -2.53
C LYS A 296 -27.84 -20.15 -3.55
N ASP A 297 -27.66 -18.91 -3.13
CA ASP A 297 -28.04 -17.76 -3.93
C ASP A 297 -26.88 -16.77 -4.13
N ILE A 298 -27.25 -15.53 -4.43
CA ILE A 298 -26.37 -14.40 -4.64
C ILE A 298 -25.83 -13.90 -3.28
N LEU A 299 -24.51 -13.83 -3.18
CA LEU A 299 -23.81 -13.23 -2.05
C LEU A 299 -23.46 -11.78 -2.39
N ARG A 300 -23.89 -10.84 -1.53
CA ARG A 300 -23.54 -9.42 -1.64
C ARG A 300 -22.50 -9.06 -0.61
N LEU A 301 -21.36 -8.56 -1.07
CA LEU A 301 -20.22 -8.22 -0.23
C LEU A 301 -19.81 -6.77 -0.47
N TYR A 302 -19.30 -6.14 0.56
CA TYR A 302 -18.92 -4.75 0.61
C TYR A 302 -17.49 -4.61 1.09
N ARG A 303 -16.77 -3.66 0.51
CA ARG A 303 -15.40 -3.31 0.93
C ARG A 303 -15.15 -1.82 0.82
N TYR A 304 -14.46 -1.29 1.82
CA TYR A 304 -13.94 0.07 1.81
C TYR A 304 -12.53 0.08 1.18
N SER A 305 -12.25 1.09 0.38
CA SER A 305 -10.88 1.43 -0.06
C SER A 305 -10.71 2.93 -0.21
N GLN A 306 -9.46 3.38 -0.31
CA GLN A 306 -9.10 4.72 -0.76
C GLN A 306 -8.39 4.61 -2.09
N LEU A 307 -8.86 5.37 -3.08
CA LEU A 307 -8.30 5.39 -4.42
C LEU A 307 -7.84 6.80 -4.76
N SER A 308 -6.71 6.90 -5.45
CA SER A 308 -6.27 8.14 -6.08
C SER A 308 -7.22 8.54 -7.22
N HIS A 309 -7.17 9.81 -7.63
CA HIS A 309 -7.96 10.27 -8.78
C HIS A 309 -7.63 9.49 -10.06
N ASP A 310 -6.36 9.18 -10.31
CA ASP A 310 -5.94 8.39 -11.48
C ASP A 310 -6.53 6.98 -11.47
N GLU A 311 -6.56 6.33 -10.30
CA GLU A 311 -7.19 5.03 -10.15
C GLU A 311 -8.70 5.11 -10.43
N ILE A 312 -9.39 6.11 -9.89
CA ILE A 312 -10.82 6.32 -10.12
C ILE A 312 -11.11 6.55 -11.60
N GLU A 313 -10.33 7.39 -12.28
CA GLU A 313 -10.44 7.59 -13.72
C GLU A 313 -10.20 6.28 -14.47
N ASN A 314 -9.23 5.48 -14.03
CA ASN A 314 -8.98 4.16 -14.61
C ASN A 314 -10.19 3.23 -14.44
N PHE A 315 -10.86 3.22 -13.27
CA PHE A 315 -12.12 2.49 -13.09
C PHE A 315 -13.21 2.99 -14.04
N GLN A 316 -13.37 4.31 -14.17
CA GLN A 316 -14.38 4.92 -15.05
C GLN A 316 -14.18 4.53 -16.52
N ARG A 317 -12.92 4.49 -16.98
CA ARG A 317 -12.57 4.04 -18.34
C ARG A 317 -12.83 2.55 -18.56
N ASN A 318 -12.86 1.75 -17.48
CA ASN A 318 -13.00 0.29 -17.52
C ASN A 318 -14.38 -0.25 -17.13
N ILE A 319 -15.40 0.61 -17.08
CA ILE A 319 -16.80 0.19 -16.90
C ILE A 319 -17.19 -0.81 -18.01
N ARG A 320 -17.86 -1.90 -17.61
CA ARG A 320 -18.24 -3.10 -18.40
C ARG A 320 -17.11 -4.06 -18.74
N ASN A 321 -15.87 -3.76 -18.39
CA ASN A 321 -14.77 -4.71 -18.55
C ASN A 321 -14.57 -5.55 -17.29
N LEU A 322 -13.67 -6.54 -17.41
CA LEU A 322 -13.20 -7.30 -16.27
C LEU A 322 -12.23 -6.46 -15.44
N ILE A 323 -12.11 -6.82 -14.17
CA ILE A 323 -11.17 -6.29 -13.19
C ILE A 323 -10.64 -7.49 -12.44
N SER A 324 -9.35 -7.55 -12.20
CA SER A 324 -8.77 -8.55 -11.32
C SER A 324 -8.20 -7.93 -10.07
N THR A 325 -8.19 -8.72 -9.01
CA THR A 325 -7.62 -8.34 -7.73
C THR A 325 -6.34 -9.13 -7.51
N ASN A 326 -5.26 -8.41 -7.19
CA ASN A 326 -3.93 -9.00 -7.00
C ASN A 326 -3.63 -9.11 -5.50
N GLU A 327 -4.58 -9.62 -4.73
CA GLU A 327 -4.51 -9.79 -3.28
C GLU A 327 -5.69 -10.65 -2.81
N TYR A 328 -5.62 -11.15 -1.56
CA TYR A 328 -6.81 -11.67 -0.92
C TYR A 328 -7.68 -10.51 -0.44
N LEU A 329 -9.00 -10.63 -0.60
CA LEU A 329 -9.94 -9.55 -0.26
C LEU A 329 -10.66 -9.87 1.03
N LEU A 330 -10.46 -9.02 2.03
CA LEU A 330 -11.33 -8.96 3.19
C LEU A 330 -12.56 -8.13 2.87
N THR A 331 -13.74 -8.72 3.05
CA THR A 331 -15.03 -8.14 2.68
C THR A 331 -16.08 -8.43 3.75
N SER A 332 -17.14 -7.62 3.78
CA SER A 332 -18.24 -7.76 4.74
C SER A 332 -19.58 -7.92 4.03
N SER A 333 -20.49 -8.69 4.60
CA SER A 333 -21.90 -8.69 4.15
C SER A 333 -22.68 -7.47 4.67
N LYS A 334 -22.12 -6.75 5.65
CA LYS A 334 -22.78 -5.65 6.38
C LYS A 334 -22.44 -4.31 5.76
N HIS A 335 -23.29 -3.84 4.86
CA HIS A 335 -23.15 -2.53 4.22
C HIS A 335 -22.92 -1.39 5.23
N SER A 336 -23.70 -1.35 6.33
CA SER A 336 -23.61 -0.26 7.32
C SER A 336 -22.21 -0.12 7.92
N ILE A 337 -21.59 -1.23 8.33
CA ILE A 337 -20.25 -1.23 8.91
C ILE A 337 -19.25 -0.64 7.93
N VAL A 338 -19.27 -1.07 6.67
CA VAL A 338 -18.32 -0.59 5.66
C VAL A 338 -18.59 0.88 5.29
N TYR A 339 -19.86 1.27 5.21
CA TYR A 339 -20.27 2.63 4.88
C TYR A 339 -19.84 3.66 5.93
N ASP A 340 -19.81 3.27 7.22
CA ASP A 340 -19.29 4.12 8.29
C ASP A 340 -17.80 4.46 8.08
N PHE A 341 -17.00 3.58 7.45
CA PHE A 341 -15.61 3.91 7.09
C PHE A 341 -15.49 4.87 5.91
N VAL A 342 -16.38 4.71 4.92
CA VAL A 342 -16.44 5.59 3.73
C VAL A 342 -16.79 7.03 4.14
N THR A 343 -17.69 7.20 5.11
CA THR A 343 -18.21 8.50 5.54
C THR A 343 -17.36 9.22 6.58
N LYS A 344 -16.39 8.54 7.22
CA LYS A 344 -15.43 9.19 8.12
C LYS A 344 -14.67 10.31 7.40
N TYR A 345 -14.22 11.31 8.16
CA TYR A 345 -13.41 12.41 7.62
C TYR A 345 -12.01 11.92 7.19
N SER A 346 -11.52 12.40 6.05
CA SER A 346 -10.17 12.16 5.53
C SER A 346 -9.37 13.45 5.53
N LYS A 347 -8.15 13.39 6.09
CA LYS A 347 -7.18 14.50 5.95
C LYS A 347 -6.56 14.55 4.55
N ARG A 348 -6.43 13.40 3.88
CA ARG A 348 -5.90 13.28 2.51
C ARG A 348 -6.93 13.75 1.48
N LYS A 349 -6.59 14.80 0.73
CA LYS A 349 -7.41 15.37 -0.36
C LYS A 349 -7.14 14.72 -1.71
N ASP A 350 -6.00 14.05 -1.86
CA ASP A 350 -5.51 13.39 -3.06
C ASP A 350 -6.11 11.99 -3.30
N PHE A 351 -6.87 11.48 -2.31
CA PHE A 351 -7.56 10.20 -2.37
C PHE A 351 -9.05 10.37 -2.09
N GLU A 352 -9.89 9.66 -2.86
CA GLU A 352 -11.30 9.53 -2.56
C GLU A 352 -11.59 8.19 -1.86
N ARG A 353 -12.57 8.21 -0.97
CA ARG A 353 -13.06 7.02 -0.28
C ARG A 353 -14.10 6.34 -1.14
N VAL A 354 -13.87 5.06 -1.44
CA VAL A 354 -14.69 4.28 -2.35
C VAL A 354 -15.27 3.08 -1.62
N LEU A 355 -16.57 2.87 -1.85
CA LEU A 355 -17.27 1.65 -1.48
C LEU A 355 -17.30 0.73 -2.71
N PHE A 356 -16.71 -0.45 -2.58
CA PHE A 356 -16.89 -1.53 -3.53
C PHE A 356 -18.08 -2.39 -3.11
N GLU A 357 -18.95 -2.66 -4.07
CA GLU A 357 -20.09 -3.55 -3.94
C GLU A 357 -19.88 -4.73 -4.90
N TYR A 358 -19.77 -5.93 -4.34
CA TYR A 358 -19.62 -7.17 -5.11
C TYR A 358 -20.93 -7.94 -5.05
N GLU A 359 -21.46 -8.30 -6.22
CA GLU A 359 -22.57 -9.24 -6.34
C GLU A 359 -22.05 -10.54 -6.94
N ILE A 360 -22.11 -11.62 -6.16
CA ILE A 360 -21.47 -12.90 -6.49
C ILE A 360 -22.52 -13.99 -6.54
N ASP A 361 -22.72 -14.60 -7.71
CA ASP A 361 -23.56 -15.77 -7.85
C ASP A 361 -22.78 -17.05 -7.54
N LEU A 362 -23.08 -17.67 -6.39
CA LEU A 362 -22.40 -18.89 -5.93
C LEU A 362 -22.69 -20.12 -6.80
N ASN A 363 -23.73 -20.09 -7.64
CA ASN A 363 -24.07 -21.18 -8.56
C ASN A 363 -23.23 -21.14 -9.84
N ILE A 364 -22.77 -19.94 -10.24
CA ILE A 364 -22.00 -19.74 -11.46
C ILE A 364 -20.48 -19.72 -11.18
N ILE A 365 -20.08 -19.38 -9.95
CA ILE A 365 -18.67 -19.26 -9.60
C ILE A 365 -17.93 -20.61 -9.66
N GLN A 366 -16.96 -20.69 -10.57
CA GLN A 366 -16.16 -21.92 -10.81
C GLN A 366 -14.77 -21.84 -10.19
N THR A 367 -14.12 -20.67 -10.22
CA THR A 367 -12.68 -20.56 -9.92
C THR A 367 -12.34 -19.70 -8.72
N THR A 368 -13.22 -18.78 -8.33
CA THR A 368 -12.98 -17.90 -7.18
C THR A 368 -13.47 -18.59 -5.91
N ILE A 369 -12.58 -18.67 -4.92
CA ILE A 369 -12.82 -19.29 -3.63
C ILE A 369 -13.18 -18.17 -2.64
N ILE A 370 -14.23 -18.40 -1.85
CA ILE A 370 -14.74 -17.44 -0.86
C ILE A 370 -14.96 -18.19 0.44
N ALA A 371 -14.27 -17.77 1.49
CA ALA A 371 -14.44 -18.34 2.82
C ALA A 371 -15.32 -17.42 3.68
N ASP A 372 -16.35 -17.99 4.30
CA ASP A 372 -17.00 -17.38 5.46
C ASP A 372 -16.09 -17.57 6.68
N ILE A 373 -15.63 -16.44 7.22
CA ILE A 373 -14.68 -16.34 8.33
C ILE A 373 -15.31 -15.63 9.54
N GLN A 374 -16.64 -15.56 9.62
CA GLN A 374 -17.34 -14.86 10.70
C GLN A 374 -17.02 -15.43 12.09
N GLU A 375 -16.69 -16.73 12.17
CA GLU A 375 -16.21 -17.38 13.40
C GLU A 375 -14.92 -16.76 13.96
N TYR A 376 -14.18 -16.02 13.14
CA TYR A 376 -12.94 -15.33 13.51
C TYR A 376 -13.11 -13.80 13.62
N SER A 377 -14.36 -13.32 13.71
CA SER A 377 -14.69 -11.88 13.81
C SER A 377 -14.01 -11.13 14.97
N THR A 378 -13.49 -11.83 15.98
CA THR A 378 -12.65 -11.24 17.04
C THR A 378 -11.37 -10.60 16.51
N PHE A 379 -10.89 -11.03 15.33
CA PHE A 379 -9.67 -10.52 14.71
C PHE A 379 -9.95 -9.49 13.61
N SER A 380 -11.21 -9.37 13.15
CA SER A 380 -11.61 -8.36 12.18
C SER A 380 -13.07 -7.95 12.41
N GLU A 381 -13.28 -6.78 13.02
CA GLU A 381 -14.61 -6.19 13.19
C GLU A 381 -15.26 -5.80 11.85
N GLN A 382 -14.48 -5.78 10.77
CA GLN A 382 -14.82 -5.16 9.49
C GLN A 382 -14.98 -6.15 8.34
N ALA A 383 -14.66 -7.44 8.54
CA ALA A 383 -14.72 -8.44 7.50
C ALA A 383 -15.23 -9.79 8.03
N GLU A 384 -16.14 -10.38 7.27
CA GLU A 384 -16.74 -11.70 7.54
C GLU A 384 -16.43 -12.70 6.42
N PHE A 385 -15.91 -12.21 5.30
CA PHE A 385 -15.59 -13.03 4.13
C PHE A 385 -14.18 -12.73 3.64
N LEU A 386 -13.45 -13.79 3.31
CA LEU A 386 -12.13 -13.74 2.71
C LEU A 386 -12.21 -14.34 1.29
N ILE A 387 -11.94 -13.50 0.29
CA ILE A 387 -11.89 -13.90 -1.12
C ILE A 387 -10.44 -14.20 -1.47
N ASP A 388 -10.24 -15.37 -2.07
CA ASP A 388 -8.93 -15.86 -2.48
C ASP A 388 -8.33 -15.05 -3.65
N PHE A 389 -7.01 -15.05 -3.74
CA PHE A 389 -6.25 -14.22 -4.66
C PHE A 389 -6.06 -14.79 -6.04
#